data_AF-A0A133UAA0-F1
#
_entry.id   AF-A0A133UAA0-F1
#
_cell.length_a   1.000
_cell.length_b   1.000
_cell.length_c   1.000
_cell.angle_alpha   90.00
_cell.angle_beta   90.00
_cell.angle_gamma   90.00
#
_symmetry.space_group_name_H-M   'P 1'
#
loop_
_entity.id
_entity.type
_entity.pdbx_description
1 polymer ?
#
loop_
_entity_poly.entity_id
_entity_poly.type
_entity_poly.pdbx_seq_one_letter_code
_entity_poly.pdbx_strand_id
1 'polypeptide(L)' 'MCNARKGRKTSFGIRIDEDLAEELDKIVEESDYLDASRSEVVEAILMAYFKSSTDHVKKARELIIRKRKGKI' A
#
# COMPACT_ATOMS: atom_id res chain seq x y z
N MET A 1 -20.91 25.46 12.77
CA MET A 1 -19.86 25.56 11.72
C MET A 1 -19.23 24.20 11.52
N CYS A 2 -19.43 23.58 10.37
CA CYS A 2 -18.88 22.26 10.05
C CYS A 2 -17.36 22.37 9.92
N ASN A 3 -16.60 21.69 10.79
CA ASN A 3 -15.14 21.62 10.68
C ASN A 3 -14.78 20.24 10.14
N ALA A 4 -14.97 20.04 8.83
CA ALA A 4 -14.41 18.88 8.15
C ALA A 4 -12.89 19.04 8.16
N ARG A 5 -12.18 18.27 8.98
CA ARG A 5 -10.73 18.11 8.84
C ARG A 5 -10.48 17.54 7.44
N LYS A 6 -10.22 18.41 6.46
CA LYS A 6 -9.68 18.00 5.16
C LYS A 6 -8.38 17.25 5.46
N GLY A 7 -8.41 15.93 5.32
CA GLY A 7 -7.36 15.03 5.77
C GLY A 7 -6.01 15.44 5.18
N ARG A 8 -5.03 15.72 6.04
CA ARG A 8 -3.68 16.05 5.59
C ARG A 8 -3.08 14.78 4.98
N LYS A 9 -2.96 14.72 3.65
CA LYS A 9 -2.18 13.69 2.96
C LYS A 9 -0.69 13.96 3.21
N THR A 10 0.07 12.90 3.46
CA THR A 10 1.53 12.97 3.65
C THR A 10 2.18 12.13 2.55
N SER A 11 3.16 12.68 1.87
CA SER A 11 3.95 11.94 0.89
C SER A 11 5.17 11.29 1.56
N PHE A 12 5.52 10.09 1.10
CA PHE A 12 6.76 9.43 1.48
C PHE A 12 7.27 8.61 0.28
N GLY A 13 8.59 8.57 0.10
CA GLY A 13 9.23 7.84 -0.99
C GLY A 13 9.77 6.50 -0.51
N ILE A 14 9.50 5.43 -1.24
CA ILE A 14 10.06 4.10 -1.00
C ILE A 14 10.73 3.57 -2.26
N ARG A 15 11.71 2.69 -2.08
CA ARG A 15 12.24 1.85 -3.16
C ARG A 15 11.61 0.47 -3.03
N ILE A 16 11.05 -0.02 -4.14
CA ILE A 16 10.46 -1.35 -4.23
C ILE A 16 11.22 -2.15 -5.28
N ASP A 17 11.15 -3.47 -5.15
CA ASP A 17 11.69 -4.40 -6.13
C ASP A 17 10.88 -4.31 -7.44
N GLU A 18 11.52 -4.56 -8.58
CA GLU A 18 10.92 -4.43 -9.91
C GLU A 18 9.68 -5.33 -10.07
N ASP A 19 9.76 -6.58 -9.63
CA ASP A 19 8.64 -7.53 -9.63
C ASP A 19 7.40 -6.96 -8.92
N LEU A 20 7.60 -6.29 -7.77
CA LEU A 20 6.50 -5.68 -7.03
C LEU A 20 5.94 -4.44 -7.75
N ALA A 21 6.78 -3.71 -8.49
CA ALA A 21 6.35 -2.58 -9.30
C ALA A 21 5.48 -3.06 -10.48
N GLU A 22 5.88 -4.16 -11.14
CA GLU A 22 5.09 -4.78 -12.20
C GLU A 22 3.73 -5.30 -11.71
N GLU A 23 3.68 -5.90 -10.51
CA GLU A 23 2.40 -6.30 -9.91
C GLU A 23 1.48 -5.12 -9.63
N LEU A 24 2.03 -3.99 -9.16
CA LEU A 24 1.26 -2.76 -8.97
C LEU A 24 0.76 -2.19 -10.30
N ASP A 25 1.56 -2.27 -11.35
CA ASP A 25 1.18 -1.83 -12.70
C ASP A 25 0.03 -2.65 -13.26
N LYS A 26 0.07 -3.98 -13.11
CA LYS A 26 -1.05 -4.84 -13.50
C LYS A 26 -2.35 -4.46 -12.82
N ILE A 27 -2.31 -4.12 -11.52
CA ILE A 27 -3.51 -3.68 -10.80
C ILE A 27 -4.03 -2.35 -11.36
N VAL A 28 -3.14 -1.44 -11.74
CA VAL A 28 -3.51 -0.17 -12.37
C VAL A 28 -4.15 -0.41 -13.74
N GLU A 29 -3.52 -1.22 -14.59
CA GLU A 29 -4.01 -1.58 -15.93
C GLU A 29 -5.37 -2.28 -15.87
N GLU A 30 -5.54 -3.24 -14.96
CA GLU A 30 -6.83 -3.91 -14.74
C GLU A 30 -7.90 -2.96 -14.17
N SER A 31 -7.47 -1.83 -13.61
CA SER A 31 -8.31 -0.76 -13.07
C SER A 31 -8.43 0.44 -14.02
N ASP A 32 -8.11 0.28 -15.32
CA ASP A 32 -8.16 1.37 -16.32
C ASP A 32 -9.51 2.10 -16.35
N TYR A 33 -10.61 1.41 -16.04
CA TYR A 33 -11.95 2.01 -15.95
C TYR A 33 -12.10 3.00 -14.77
N LEU A 34 -11.16 3.01 -13.83
CA LEU A 34 -11.10 3.91 -12.68
C LEU A 34 -10.13 5.08 -12.87
N ASP A 35 -9.32 5.10 -13.93
CA ASP A 35 -8.20 6.05 -14.11
C ASP A 35 -7.30 6.13 -12.85
N ALA A 36 -7.11 4.98 -12.20
CA ALA A 36 -6.47 4.91 -10.90
C ALA A 36 -4.96 5.09 -11.01
N SER A 37 -4.39 6.03 -10.24
CA SER A 37 -2.94 6.17 -10.17
C SER A 37 -2.29 5.06 -9.31
N ARG A 38 -1.02 4.72 -9.57
CA ARG A 38 -0.23 3.83 -8.68
C ARG A 38 -0.31 4.24 -7.21
N SER A 39 -0.26 5.54 -6.93
CA SER A 39 -0.35 6.08 -5.56
C SER A 39 -1.71 5.80 -4.92
N GLU A 40 -2.78 5.87 -5.71
CA GLU A 40 -4.15 5.59 -5.25
C GLU A 40 -4.33 4.10 -4.97
N VAL A 41 -3.81 3.23 -5.83
CA VAL A 41 -3.78 1.78 -5.61
C VAL A 41 -3.01 1.45 -4.33
N VAL A 42 -1.82 2.04 -4.13
CA VAL A 42 -1.02 1.85 -2.90
C VAL A 42 -1.76 2.39 -1.67
N GLU A 43 -2.41 3.56 -1.75
CA GLU A 43 -3.23 4.12 -0.68
C GLU A 43 -4.37 3.14 -0.31
N ALA A 44 -5.08 2.60 -1.31
CA ALA A 44 -6.16 1.64 -1.12
C ALA A 44 -5.69 0.31 -0.49
N ILE A 45 -4.57 -0.24 -0.95
CA ILE A 45 -3.96 -1.47 -0.38
C ILE A 45 -3.58 -1.25 1.08
N LEU A 46 -2.91 -0.13 1.39
CA LEU A 46 -2.52 0.20 2.76
C LEU A 46 -3.76 0.39 3.66
N MET A 47 -4.78 1.08 3.16
CA MET A 47 -6.06 1.22 3.87
C MET A 47 -6.73 -0.12 4.12
N ALA A 48 -6.76 -1.03 3.15
CA ALA A 48 -7.30 -2.37 3.29
C ALA A 48 -6.51 -3.19 4.33
N TYR A 49 -5.18 -3.10 4.29
CA TYR A 49 -4.31 -3.76 5.26
C TYR A 49 -4.66 -3.34 6.69
N PHE A 50 -4.69 -2.03 6.99
CA PHE A 50 -4.98 -1.49 8.32
C PHE A 50 -6.45 -1.56 8.76
N LYS A 51 -7.39 -1.79 7.83
CA LYS A 51 -8.80 -2.03 8.16
C LYS A 51 -9.09 -3.50 8.51
N SER A 52 -8.22 -4.42 8.12
CA SER A 52 -8.43 -5.85 8.41
C SER A 52 -8.32 -6.13 9.91
N SER A 53 -8.94 -7.19 10.42
CA SER A 53 -8.90 -7.54 11.85
C SER A 53 -7.59 -8.20 12.31
N THR A 54 -6.56 -8.20 11.47
CA THR A 54 -5.28 -8.86 11.74
C THR A 54 -4.40 -8.01 12.67
N ASP A 55 -3.55 -8.63 13.49
CA ASP A 55 -2.47 -7.92 14.17
C ASP A 55 -1.42 -7.45 13.14
N HIS A 56 -1.63 -6.23 12.64
CA HIS A 56 -0.79 -5.62 11.61
C HIS A 56 0.66 -5.42 12.06
N VAL A 57 0.87 -5.15 13.36
CA VAL A 57 2.21 -4.90 13.92
C VAL A 57 3.01 -6.20 13.89
N LYS A 58 2.41 -7.30 14.38
CA LYS A 58 3.05 -8.61 14.36
C LYS A 58 3.34 -9.06 12.93
N LYS A 59 2.36 -8.94 12.03
CA LYS A 59 2.51 -9.36 10.63
C LYS A 59 3.56 -8.54 9.88
N ALA A 60 3.59 -7.22 10.05
CA ALA A 60 4.61 -6.37 9.44
C ALA A 60 6.03 -6.71 9.95
N ARG A 61 6.18 -6.91 11.27
CA ARG A 61 7.48 -7.30 11.87
C ARG A 61 7.95 -8.64 11.32
N GLU A 62 7.06 -9.61 11.21
CA GLU A 62 7.37 -10.92 10.66
C GLU A 62 7.83 -10.83 9.19
N LEU A 63 7.09 -10.09 8.35
CA LEU A 63 7.45 -9.88 6.94
C LEU A 63 8.81 -9.21 6.79
N ILE A 64 9.11 -8.19 7.60
CA ILE A 64 10.42 -7.52 7.60
C ILE A 64 11.54 -8.51 7.95
N ILE A 65 11.34 -9.35 8.96
CA ILE A 65 12.32 -10.37 9.35
C ILE A 65 12.53 -11.40 8.23
N ARG A 66 11.45 -11.86 7.59
CA ARG A 66 11.53 -12.81 6.46
C ARG A 66 12.24 -12.19 5.26
N LYS A 67 11.91 -10.94 4.89
CA LYS A 67 12.57 -10.21 3.80
C LYS A 67 14.07 -10.08 4.03
N ARG A 68 14.48 -9.69 5.25
CA ARG A 68 15.91 -9.58 5.63
C ARG A 68 16.66 -10.91 5.60
N LYS A 69 15.95 -12.04 5.70
CA LYS A 69 16.52 -13.38 5.62
C LYS A 69 16.46 -13.97 4.20
N GLY A 70 15.96 -13.22 3.20
CA GLY A 70 15.76 -13.72 1.84
C GLY A 70 14.71 -14.84 1.76
N LYS A 71 13.69 -14.80 2.61
CA LYS A 71 12.63 -15.83 2.71
C LYS A 71 11.26 -15.31 2.26
N ILE A 72 11.26 -14.31 1.38
CA ILE A 72 10.09 -13.81 0.65
C ILE A 72 10.37 -14.08 -0.81
#